data_AF-A0A413U0Q0-F1
#
_entry.id   AF-A0A413U0Q0-F1
#
_cell.length_a   1.000
_cell.length_b   1.000
_cell.length_c   1.000
_cell.angle_alpha   90.00
_cell.angle_beta   90.00
_cell.angle_gamma   90.00
#
_symmetry.space_group_name_H-M   'P 1'
#
loop_
_entity.id
_entity.type
_entity.pdbx_description
1 polymer ?
#
loop_
_entity_poly.entity_id
_entity_poly.type
_entity_poly.pdbx_seq_one_letter_code
_entity_poly.pdbx_strand_id
1 'polypeptide(L)'
;MIDIYTERKDSKDWIFYNDLYFNLNTGNEDMSQKEIDLIQQVDEAKLTPDKHIETKYGLGTIRNLSSGCKTLLNIVKHPDKVVNVEECGPNVLRIIFTMDNIKIYMSRPTLFNIPDDVKMRFNDSDIVTGSRGYNAWWSREYERREADDL
;
A
#
# COMPACT_ATOMS: atom_id res chain seq x y z
N MET A 1 10.66 -1.23 9.38
CA MET A 1 11.04 -1.95 8.15
C MET A 1 9.76 -2.40 7.45
N ILE A 2 9.77 -2.45 6.13
CA ILE A 2 8.65 -2.91 5.30
C ILE A 2 8.93 -4.35 4.86
N ASP A 3 7.94 -5.22 4.97
CA ASP A 3 7.99 -6.57 4.39
C ASP A 3 7.32 -6.59 3.03
N ILE A 4 8.06 -6.97 1.99
CA ILE A 4 7.61 -6.99 0.60
C ILE A 4 7.56 -8.44 0.13
N TYR A 5 6.39 -8.87 -0.33
CA TYR A 5 6.18 -10.18 -0.93
C TYR A 5 5.97 -10.05 -2.43
N THR A 6 6.63 -10.91 -3.20
CA THR A 6 6.57 -10.87 -4.68
C THR A 6 5.80 -12.02 -5.31
N GLU A 7 5.52 -13.06 -4.52
CA GLU A 7 4.75 -14.22 -4.95
C GLU A 7 3.37 -14.20 -4.30
N ARG A 8 2.33 -14.28 -5.13
CA ARG A 8 0.95 -14.31 -4.65
C ARG A 8 0.71 -15.60 -3.86
N LYS A 9 0.20 -15.44 -2.63
CA LYS A 9 -0.32 -16.56 -1.83
C LYS A 9 -1.82 -16.38 -1.61
N ASP A 10 -2.59 -17.42 -1.87
CA ASP A 10 -4.03 -17.42 -1.57
C ASP A 10 -4.23 -17.69 -0.07
N SER A 11 -4.37 -16.62 0.70
CA SER A 11 -4.55 -16.68 2.16
C SER A 11 -5.46 -15.55 2.62
N LYS A 12 -6.23 -15.81 3.69
CA LYS A 12 -7.10 -14.84 4.36
C LYS A 12 -6.36 -13.60 4.91
N ASP A 13 -5.04 -13.71 5.06
CA ASP A 13 -4.18 -12.64 5.53
C ASP A 13 -3.66 -11.76 4.39
N TRP A 14 -4.09 -12.03 3.16
CA TRP A 14 -3.72 -11.29 1.97
C TRP A 14 -4.91 -10.54 1.39
N ILE A 15 -4.75 -9.24 1.16
CA ILE A 15 -5.77 -8.36 0.60
C ILE A 15 -5.38 -8.03 -0.83
N PHE A 16 -6.01 -8.71 -1.80
CA PHE A 16 -5.82 -8.44 -3.23
C PHE A 16 -6.85 -7.48 -3.82
N TYR A 17 -8.10 -7.54 -3.33
CA TYR A 17 -9.20 -6.71 -3.79
C TYR A 17 -9.43 -5.55 -2.80
N ASN A 18 -8.57 -4.54 -2.88
CA ASN A 18 -8.50 -3.45 -1.90
C ASN A 18 -9.83 -2.70 -1.74
N ASP A 19 -10.46 -2.33 -2.84
CA ASP A 19 -11.73 -1.60 -2.83
C ASP A 19 -12.85 -2.40 -2.16
N LEU A 20 -12.97 -3.69 -2.48
CA LEU A 20 -13.97 -4.57 -1.89
C LEU A 20 -13.71 -4.77 -0.39
N TYR A 21 -12.46 -5.08 -0.02
CA TYR A 21 -12.08 -5.28 1.37
C TYR A 21 -12.33 -4.02 2.20
N PHE A 22 -11.97 -2.85 1.68
CA PHE A 22 -12.20 -1.57 2.35
C PHE A 22 -13.70 -1.33 2.59
N ASN A 23 -14.53 -1.49 1.56
CA ASN A 23 -15.96 -1.21 1.67
C ASN A 23 -16.70 -2.15 2.64
N LEU A 24 -16.22 -3.39 2.80
CA LEU A 24 -16.79 -4.40 3.69
C LEU A 24 -16.24 -4.36 5.11
N ASN A 25 -14.96 -3.98 5.28
CA ASN A 25 -14.26 -4.02 6.56
C ASN A 25 -13.80 -2.61 6.97
N THR A 26 -12.64 -2.18 6.50
CA THR A 26 -11.91 -0.98 6.91
C THR A 26 -12.76 0.29 6.96
N GLY A 27 -13.61 0.54 5.95
CA GLY A 27 -14.46 1.72 5.87
C GLY A 27 -15.58 1.75 6.94
N ASN A 28 -15.90 0.60 7.53
CA ASN A 28 -16.88 0.48 8.61
C ASN A 28 -16.25 0.67 10.00
N GLU A 29 -14.92 0.69 10.11
CA GLU A 29 -14.21 1.00 11.36
C GLU A 29 -14.22 2.51 11.66
N ASP A 30 -13.91 2.87 12.90
CA ASP A 30 -13.76 4.27 13.31
C ASP A 30 -12.43 4.82 12.82
N MET A 31 -12.42 6.04 12.29
CA MET A 31 -11.21 6.66 11.75
C MET A 31 -10.51 7.52 12.81
N SER A 32 -9.22 7.27 13.04
CA SER A 32 -8.34 8.08 13.86
C SER A 32 -7.92 9.36 13.13
N GLN A 33 -7.42 10.36 13.87
CA GLN A 33 -6.93 11.60 13.25
C GLN A 33 -5.85 11.32 12.20
N LYS A 34 -4.97 10.33 12.44
CA LYS A 34 -3.94 9.91 11.47
C LYS A 34 -4.56 9.46 10.15
N GLU A 35 -5.64 8.69 10.19
CA GLU A 35 -6.32 8.20 8.98
C GLU A 35 -7.04 9.34 8.24
N ILE A 36 -7.64 10.28 8.99
CA ILE A 36 -8.25 11.48 8.43
C ILE A 36 -7.21 12.35 7.71
N ASP A 37 -6.04 12.54 8.33
CA ASP A 37 -4.95 13.32 7.76
C ASP A 37 -4.44 12.68 6.46
N LEU A 38 -4.35 11.34 6.40
CA LEU A 38 -3.98 10.61 5.20
C LEU A 38 -5.03 10.74 4.08
N ILE A 39 -6.32 10.68 4.41
CA ILE A 39 -7.41 10.90 3.45
C ILE A 39 -7.31 12.31 2.84
N GLN A 40 -7.10 13.32 3.69
CA GLN A 40 -6.94 14.70 3.26
C GLN A 40 -5.68 14.91 2.41
N GLN A 41 -4.58 14.20 2.72
CA GLN A 41 -3.32 14.28 1.98
C GLN A 41 -3.41 13.64 0.59
N VAL A 42 -4.08 12.49 0.46
CA VAL A 42 -4.10 11.71 -0.79
C VAL A 42 -5.22 12.16 -1.72
N ASP A 43 -6.43 12.34 -1.18
CA ASP A 43 -7.64 12.59 -1.97
C ASP A 43 -8.17 14.02 -1.86
N GLU A 44 -7.50 14.88 -1.09
CA GLU A 44 -7.97 16.25 -0.78
C GLU A 44 -9.38 16.27 -0.14
N ALA A 45 -9.77 15.16 0.49
CA ALA A 45 -11.11 14.96 1.03
C ALA A 45 -11.16 15.20 2.55
N LYS A 46 -12.20 15.89 3.03
CA LYS A 46 -12.48 16.06 4.46
C LYS A 46 -13.45 14.98 4.92
N LEU A 47 -13.05 14.14 5.86
CA LEU A 47 -13.93 13.16 6.48
C LEU A 47 -14.72 13.82 7.62
N THR A 48 -16.05 13.70 7.59
CA THR A 48 -16.93 14.13 8.66
C THR A 48 -17.19 12.98 9.66
N PRO A 49 -17.61 13.28 10.91
CA PRO A 49 -17.86 12.24 11.92
C PRO A 49 -18.90 11.19 11.53
N ASP A 50 -19.83 11.53 10.64
CA ASP A 50 -20.87 10.65 10.09
C ASP A 50 -20.42 9.89 8.83
N LYS A 51 -19.11 9.79 8.57
CA LYS A 51 -18.48 9.04 7.47
C LYS A 51 -18.80 9.56 6.06
N HIS A 52 -19.29 10.79 5.96
CA HIS A 52 -19.33 11.51 4.69
C HIS A 52 -17.96 12.10 4.38
N ILE A 53 -17.70 12.30 3.09
CA ILE A 53 -16.51 13.02 2.63
C ILE A 53 -16.94 14.27 1.87
N GLU A 54 -16.26 15.38 2.14
CA GLU A 54 -16.38 16.60 1.37
C GLU A 54 -15.17 16.73 0.46
N THR A 55 -15.42 16.81 -0.84
CA THR A 55 -14.38 17.01 -1.86
C THR A 55 -14.68 18.25 -2.70
N LYS A 56 -13.72 18.68 -3.51
CA LYS A 56 -13.96 19.75 -4.50
C LYS A 56 -15.03 19.41 -5.56
N TYR A 57 -15.40 18.13 -5.69
CA TYR A 57 -16.41 17.66 -6.62
C TYR A 57 -17.80 17.50 -5.98
N GLY A 58 -17.91 17.71 -4.67
CA GLY A 58 -19.15 17.59 -3.91
C GLY A 58 -19.06 16.62 -2.74
N LEU A 59 -20.23 16.31 -2.19
CA LEU A 59 -20.42 15.39 -1.06
C LEU A 59 -20.42 13.94 -1.55
N GLY A 60 -19.70 13.08 -0.83
CA GLY A 60 -19.67 11.65 -1.05
C GLY A 60 -19.65 10.89 0.27
N THR A 61 -19.43 9.59 0.18
CA THR A 61 -19.18 8.72 1.34
C THR A 61 -17.74 8.26 1.34
N ILE A 62 -17.27 7.71 2.46
CA ILE A 62 -15.94 7.11 2.55
C ILE A 62 -15.66 6.03 1.48
N ARG A 63 -16.71 5.43 0.90
CA ARG A 63 -16.59 4.44 -0.21
C ARG A 63 -16.20 5.08 -1.54
N ASN A 64 -16.33 6.40 -1.68
CA ASN A 64 -16.01 7.16 -2.88
C ASN A 64 -14.54 7.64 -2.91
N LEU A 65 -13.73 7.29 -1.91
CA LEU A 65 -12.27 7.51 -1.94
C LEU A 65 -11.61 6.77 -3.11
N SER A 66 -10.45 7.28 -3.54
CA SER A 66 -9.64 6.66 -4.58
C SER A 66 -9.14 5.28 -4.13
N SER A 67 -8.90 4.37 -5.08
CA SER A 67 -8.38 3.03 -4.79
C SER A 67 -7.02 3.08 -4.09
N GLY A 68 -6.18 4.06 -4.42
CA GLY A 68 -4.92 4.29 -3.73
C GLY A 68 -5.11 4.69 -2.26
N CYS A 69 -6.03 5.61 -1.98
CA CYS A 69 -6.38 6.01 -0.62
C CYS A 69 -6.95 4.83 0.20
N LYS A 70 -7.86 4.05 -0.38
CA LYS A 70 -8.43 2.84 0.26
C LYS A 70 -7.34 1.81 0.58
N THR A 71 -6.41 1.58 -0.35
CA THR A 71 -5.29 0.66 -0.16
C THR A 71 -4.38 1.12 0.99
N LEU A 72 -4.06 2.40 1.05
CA LEU A 72 -3.30 3.00 2.13
C LEU A 72 -3.98 2.81 3.49
N LEU A 73 -5.30 3.03 3.56
CA LEU A 73 -6.07 2.83 4.78
C LEU A 73 -6.12 1.35 5.21
N ASN A 74 -6.24 0.41 4.26
CA ASN A 74 -6.15 -1.02 4.55
C ASN A 74 -4.81 -1.39 5.21
N ILE A 75 -3.69 -0.82 4.72
CA ILE A 75 -2.35 -1.04 5.28
C ILE A 75 -2.25 -0.49 6.71
N VAL A 76 -2.74 0.74 6.94
CA VAL A 76 -2.63 1.41 8.24
C VAL A 76 -3.50 0.72 9.30
N LYS A 77 -4.69 0.26 8.93
CA LYS A 77 -5.62 -0.45 9.83
C LYS A 77 -5.24 -1.90 10.09
N HIS A 78 -4.62 -2.55 9.12
CA HIS A 78 -4.26 -3.97 9.19
C HIS A 78 -2.79 -4.20 8.83
N PRO A 79 -1.84 -3.68 9.63
CA PRO A 79 -0.41 -3.80 9.34
C PRO A 79 0.10 -5.25 9.37
N ASP A 80 -0.65 -6.16 9.99
CA ASP A 80 -0.38 -7.60 10.04
C ASP A 80 -0.73 -8.33 8.74
N LYS A 81 -1.62 -7.77 7.92
CA LYS A 81 -2.05 -8.31 6.63
C LYS A 81 -1.14 -7.87 5.49
N VAL A 82 -0.99 -8.73 4.50
CA VAL A 82 -0.25 -8.43 3.26
C VAL A 82 -1.19 -7.76 2.28
N VAL A 83 -0.96 -6.48 1.98
CA VAL A 83 -1.85 -5.70 1.10
C VAL A 83 -1.23 -5.55 -0.29
N ASN A 84 -2.01 -5.82 -1.34
CA ASN A 84 -1.59 -5.61 -2.72
C ASN A 84 -1.46 -4.12 -3.02
N VAL A 85 -0.30 -3.67 -3.51
CA VAL A 85 -0.07 -2.26 -3.85
C VAL A 85 0.11 -2.02 -5.36
N GLU A 86 -0.15 -3.01 -6.21
CA GLU A 86 0.04 -2.90 -7.67
C GLU A 86 -0.82 -1.82 -8.33
N GLU A 87 -1.99 -1.51 -7.76
CA GLU A 87 -2.89 -0.46 -8.26
C GLU A 87 -2.56 0.94 -7.69
N CYS A 88 -1.53 1.05 -6.83
CA CYS A 88 -1.15 2.32 -6.23
C CYS A 88 -0.29 3.17 -7.17
N GLY A 89 -0.66 4.44 -7.30
CA GLY A 89 0.17 5.43 -7.97
C GLY A 89 1.42 5.82 -7.17
N PRO A 90 2.42 6.45 -7.81
CA PRO A 90 3.66 6.89 -7.15
C PRO A 90 3.46 7.82 -5.95
N ASN A 91 2.37 8.59 -5.91
CA ASN A 91 2.02 9.46 -4.78
C ASN A 91 1.73 8.64 -3.50
N VAL A 92 0.97 7.55 -3.62
CA VAL A 92 0.62 6.68 -2.50
C VAL A 92 1.80 5.79 -2.11
N LEU A 93 2.52 5.24 -3.11
CA LEU A 93 3.71 4.42 -2.85
C LEU A 93 4.78 5.18 -2.06
N ARG A 94 4.96 6.48 -2.33
CA ARG A 94 5.88 7.32 -1.54
C ARG A 94 5.49 7.38 -0.07
N ILE A 95 4.20 7.36 0.27
CA ILE A 95 3.73 7.36 1.67
C ILE A 95 3.89 5.95 2.26
N ILE A 96 3.55 4.90 1.52
CA ILE A 96 3.72 3.51 1.97
C ILE A 96 5.19 3.23 2.32
N PHE A 97 6.12 3.70 1.48
CA PHE A 97 7.56 3.46 1.66
C PHE A 97 8.20 4.29 2.77
N THR A 98 7.47 5.20 3.43
CA THR A 98 7.92 5.87 4.67
C THR A 98 7.34 5.23 5.94
N MET A 99 6.54 4.17 5.81
CA MET A 99 5.98 3.46 6.95
C MET A 99 6.91 2.34 7.44
N ASP A 100 6.69 1.94 8.70
CA ASP A 100 7.37 0.83 9.33
C ASP A 100 6.37 -0.22 9.82
N ASN A 101 6.81 -1.48 9.87
CA ASN A 101 6.08 -2.63 10.41
C ASN A 101 4.78 -2.92 9.65
N ILE A 102 4.84 -2.78 8.32
CA ILE A 102 3.75 -3.09 7.39
C ILE A 102 4.19 -4.21 6.45
N LYS A 103 3.20 -4.89 5.87
CA LYS A 103 3.42 -5.95 4.88
C LYS A 103 2.69 -5.61 3.58
N ILE A 104 3.40 -5.66 2.47
CA ILE A 104 2.85 -5.35 1.15
C ILE A 104 3.17 -6.46 0.15
N TYR A 105 2.34 -6.57 -0.86
CA TYR A 105 2.56 -7.42 -2.02
C TYR A 105 2.74 -6.57 -3.28
N MET A 106 3.74 -6.90 -4.08
CA MET A 106 3.94 -6.38 -5.44
C MET A 106 4.66 -7.42 -6.29
N SER A 107 4.09 -7.81 -7.44
CA SER A 107 4.74 -8.75 -8.36
C SER A 107 5.81 -8.10 -9.23
N ARG A 108 5.77 -6.77 -9.37
CA ARG A 108 6.67 -5.99 -10.23
C ARG A 108 7.04 -4.67 -9.54
N PRO A 109 8.22 -4.09 -9.84
CA PRO A 109 8.57 -2.79 -9.33
C PRO A 109 7.76 -1.70 -10.06
N THR A 110 7.35 -0.69 -9.31
CA THR A 110 6.89 0.58 -9.84
C THR A 110 8.00 1.62 -9.73
N LEU A 111 8.11 2.52 -10.71
CA LEU A 111 9.08 3.61 -10.66
C LEU A 111 8.57 4.76 -9.77
N PHE A 112 9.23 4.99 -8.64
CA PHE A 112 8.99 6.13 -7.75
C PHE A 112 10.23 6.42 -6.90
N ASN A 113 10.21 7.52 -6.15
CA ASN A 113 11.32 7.89 -5.28
C ASN A 113 11.23 7.15 -3.94
N ILE A 114 12.23 6.32 -3.63
CA ILE A 114 12.37 5.62 -2.35
C ILE A 114 13.45 6.33 -1.53
N PRO A 115 13.17 6.83 -0.32
CA PRO A 115 14.18 7.45 0.55
C PRO A 115 15.35 6.50 0.84
N ASP A 116 16.56 7.07 0.96
CA ASP A 116 17.81 6.28 1.05
C ASP A 116 17.95 5.43 2.31
N ASP A 117 17.24 5.76 3.37
CA ASP A 117 17.28 5.12 4.68
C ASP A 117 16.22 4.03 4.89
N VAL A 118 15.27 3.89 3.94
CA VAL A 118 14.19 2.92 4.02
C VAL A 118 14.74 1.50 3.96
N LYS A 119 14.44 0.71 5.00
CA LYS A 119 14.75 -0.73 5.05
C LYS A 119 13.56 -1.55 4.58
N MET A 120 13.81 -2.45 3.64
CA MET A 120 12.83 -3.36 3.06
C MET A 120 13.34 -4.79 3.19
N ARG A 121 12.47 -5.73 3.52
CA ARG A 121 12.77 -7.16 3.53
C ARG A 121 11.89 -7.84 2.49
N PHE A 122 12.52 -8.49 1.51
CA PHE A 122 11.82 -9.24 0.47
C PHE A 122 11.67 -10.71 0.88
N ASN A 123 10.45 -11.25 0.70
CA ASN A 123 10.12 -12.66 0.86
C ASN A 123 10.70 -13.30 2.14
N ASP A 124 10.60 -12.58 3.26
CA ASP A 124 11.08 -12.97 4.59
C ASP A 124 12.61 -13.10 4.77
N SER A 125 13.43 -12.93 3.72
CA SER A 125 14.89 -13.14 3.80
C SER A 125 15.72 -11.90 3.46
N ASP A 126 15.48 -11.26 2.32
CA ASP A 126 16.46 -10.37 1.71
C ASP A 126 16.25 -8.93 2.17
N ILE A 127 17.14 -8.45 3.03
CA ILE A 127 17.08 -7.08 3.53
C ILE A 127 17.87 -6.16 2.61
N VAL A 128 17.21 -5.15 2.08
CA VAL A 128 17.81 -4.09 1.25
C VAL A 128 17.50 -2.71 1.82
N THR A 129 18.24 -1.70 1.37
CA THR A 129 18.10 -0.33 1.85
C THR A 129 18.11 0.66 0.71
N GLY A 130 17.17 1.60 0.77
CA GLY A 130 16.99 2.68 -0.19
C GLY A 130 16.67 2.23 -1.62
N SER A 131 16.59 3.21 -2.52
CA SER A 131 16.28 2.98 -3.93
C SER A 131 17.30 2.06 -4.62
N ARG A 132 18.59 2.20 -4.31
CA ARG A 132 19.66 1.36 -4.89
C ARG A 132 19.49 -0.11 -4.54
N GLY A 133 19.23 -0.43 -3.26
CA GLY A 133 19.02 -1.79 -2.81
C GLY A 133 17.75 -2.42 -3.40
N TYR A 134 16.66 -1.66 -3.43
CA TYR A 134 15.40 -2.06 -4.04
C TYR A 134 15.56 -2.42 -5.53
N ASN A 135 16.16 -1.51 -6.33
CA ASN A 135 16.36 -1.74 -7.76
C ASN A 135 17.30 -2.92 -8.03
N ALA A 136 18.39 -3.03 -7.27
CA ALA A 136 19.33 -4.16 -7.42
C ALA A 136 18.68 -5.52 -7.09
N TRP A 137 17.75 -5.55 -6.13
CA TRP A 137 17.00 -6.77 -5.83
C TRP A 137 16.08 -7.15 -6.99
N TRP A 138 15.31 -6.18 -7.51
CA TRP A 138 14.42 -6.42 -8.65
C TRP A 138 15.15 -6.84 -9.93
N SER A 139 16.34 -6.29 -10.21
CA SER A 139 17.16 -6.73 -11.35
C SER A 139 17.52 -8.21 -11.24
N ARG A 140 17.99 -8.67 -10.08
CA ARG A 140 18.31 -10.10 -9.86
C ARG A 140 17.07 -10.98 -9.93
N GLU A 141 15.94 -10.51 -9.40
CA GLU A 141 14.69 -11.26 -9.45
C GLU A 141 14.18 -11.42 -10.89
N TYR A 142 14.35 -10.42 -11.75
CA TYR A 142 14.03 -10.56 -13.17
C TYR A 142 14.96 -11.51 -13.90
N GLU A 143 16.28 -11.43 -13.66
CA GLU A 143 17.24 -12.41 -14.22
C GLU A 143 16.87 -13.84 -13.84
N ARG A 144 16.43 -14.06 -12.59
CA ARG A 144 15.94 -15.37 -12.12
C ARG A 144 14.68 -15.80 -12.86
N ARG A 145 13.68 -14.93 -12.97
CA ARG A 145 12.41 -15.25 -13.68
C ARG A 145 12.63 -15.56 -15.16
N GLU A 146 13.52 -14.82 -15.82
CA GLU A 146 13.92 -15.10 -17.20
C GLU A 146 14.59 -16.47 -17.34
N ALA A 147 15.42 -16.87 -16.37
CA ALA A 147 16.06 -18.19 -16.37
C ALA A 147 15.07 -19.34 -16.08
N ASP A 148 14.01 -19.07 -15.33
CA ASP A 148 12.99 -20.03 -14.91
C ASP A 148 11.78 -20.10 -15.89
N ASP A 149 11.77 -19.32 -17.00
CA ASP A 149 10.64 -19.15 -17.93
C ASP A 149 9.32 -18.71 -17.23
N LEU A 150 9.43 -17.87 -16.17
CA LEU A 150 8.31 -17.39 -15.33
C LEU A 150 7.82 -15.96 -15.68
#